data_AF-A0A920FEZ0-F1
#
_entry.id   AF-A0A920FEZ0-F1
#
_cell.length_a   1.000
_cell.length_b   1.000
_cell.length_c   1.000
_cell.angle_alpha   90.00
_cell.angle_beta   90.00
_cell.angle_gamma   90.00
#
_symmetry.space_group_name_H-M   'P 1'
#
loop_
_entity.id
_entity.type
_entity.pdbx_description
1 polymer ?
#
loop_
_entity_poly.entity_id
_entity_poly.type
_entity_poly.pdbx_seq_one_letter_code
_entity_poly.pdbx_strand_id
1 'polypeptide(L)' 'MSDTVGLPLGIAAKLLLSGKIKDRGVKLPIEREIYLPVLSELEQLGITFEEKKYPLYFIEFLN' A
#
# COMPACT_ATOMS: atom_id res chain seq x y z
N MET A 1 14.41 -6.25 -0.89
CA MET A 1 13.48 -6.31 -2.04
C MET A 1 12.46 -7.45 -1.89
N SER A 2 12.82 -8.59 -1.30
CA SER A 2 11.86 -9.66 -0.97
C SER A 2 10.64 -9.16 -0.21
N ASP A 3 10.85 -8.31 0.79
CA ASP A 3 9.82 -7.96 1.76
C ASP A 3 8.75 -7.05 1.13
N THR A 4 9.17 -6.06 0.34
CA THR A 4 8.29 -5.16 -0.40
C THR A 4 7.52 -5.83 -1.54
N VAL A 5 7.77 -7.11 -1.81
CA VAL A 5 7.04 -7.93 -2.81
C VAL A 5 6.22 -9.01 -2.12
N GLY A 6 6.84 -9.79 -1.24
CA GLY A 6 6.23 -10.93 -0.56
C GLY A 6 5.23 -10.52 0.53
N LEU A 7 5.51 -9.47 1.30
CA LEU A 7 4.60 -9.04 2.36
C LEU A 7 3.25 -8.54 1.81
N PRO A 8 3.19 -7.63 0.81
CA PRO A 8 1.92 -7.23 0.23
C PRO A 8 1.11 -8.42 -0.32
N LEU A 9 1.77 -9.39 -0.97
CA LEU A 9 1.14 -10.60 -1.49
C LEU A 9 0.56 -11.47 -0.37
N GLY A 10 1.35 -11.76 0.66
CA GLY A 10 0.93 -12.59 1.79
C GLY A 10 -0.21 -11.95 2.59
N ILE A 11 -0.14 -10.64 2.81
CA ILE A 11 -1.20 -9.86 3.47
C ILE A 11 -2.49 -9.92 2.64
N ALA A 12 -2.43 -9.65 1.33
CA ALA A 12 -3.61 -9.72 0.47
C ALA A 12 -4.25 -11.12 0.47
N ALA A 13 -3.44 -12.19 0.40
CA ALA A 13 -3.92 -13.56 0.50
C ALA A 13 -4.62 -13.82 1.85
N LYS A 14 -4.03 -13.38 2.96
CA LYS A 14 -4.62 -13.48 4.30
C LYS A 14 -5.95 -12.72 4.41
N LEU A 15 -6.01 -11.51 3.88
CA LEU A 15 -7.22 -10.67 3.88
C LEU A 15 -8.34 -11.28 3.03
N LEU A 16 -7.99 -11.90 1.90
CA LEU A 16 -8.95 -12.62 1.05
C LEU A 16 -9.50 -13.86 1.77
N LEU A 17 -8.62 -14.69 2.34
CA LEU A 17 -9.01 -15.91 3.07
C LEU A 17 -9.81 -15.63 4.36
N SER A 18 -9.54 -14.50 5.02
CA SER A 18 -10.30 -14.05 6.20
C SER A 18 -11.62 -13.33 5.85
N GLY A 19 -11.96 -13.21 4.56
CA GLY A 19 -13.20 -12.58 4.11
C GLY A 19 -13.25 -11.06 4.27
N LYS A 20 -12.09 -10.41 4.51
CA LYS A 20 -11.97 -8.94 4.59
C LYS A 20 -11.97 -8.27 3.21
N ILE A 21 -11.50 -8.97 2.17
CA ILE A 21 -11.65 -8.56 0.76
C ILE A 21 -12.83 -9.34 0.16
N LYS A 22 -13.91 -8.64 -0.18
CA LYS A 22 -15.15 -9.27 -0.66
C LYS A 22 -15.35 -9.18 -2.16
N ASP A 23 -14.64 -8.27 -2.81
CA ASP A 23 -14.65 -8.13 -4.26
C ASP A 23 -14.18 -9.43 -4.96
N ARG A 24 -14.64 -9.64 -6.20
CA ARG A 24 -14.46 -10.89 -6.96
C ARG A 24 -14.02 -10.60 -8.39
N GLY A 25 -13.48 -11.64 -9.03
CA GLY A 25 -12.93 -11.56 -10.39
C GLY A 25 -11.42 -11.35 -10.42
N VAL A 26 -10.88 -11.02 -11.60
CA VAL A 26 -9.46 -10.71 -11.79
C VAL A 26 -9.26 -9.21 -11.54
N LYS A 27 -8.57 -8.87 -10.45
CA LYS A 27 -8.48 -7.49 -9.95
C LYS A 27 -7.04 -7.07 -9.75
N LEU A 28 -6.75 -5.81 -10.07
CA LEU A 28 -5.56 -5.10 -9.62
C LEU A 28 -5.82 -4.48 -8.24
N PRO A 29 -4.80 -4.31 -7.38
CA PRO A 29 -4.95 -3.75 -6.04
C PRO A 29 -5.02 -2.20 -6.06
N ILE A 30 -5.84 -1.64 -6.94
CA ILE A 30 -6.06 -0.18 -7.06
C ILE A 30 -7.29 0.30 -6.26
N GLU A 31 -8.17 -0.64 -5.88
CA GLU A 31 -9.38 -0.34 -5.12
C GLU A 31 -9.05 -0.08 -3.65
N ARG A 32 -9.70 0.92 -3.06
CA ARG A 32 -9.47 1.34 -1.66
C ARG A 32 -9.72 0.21 -0.67
N GLU A 33 -10.73 -0.62 -0.93
CA GLU A 33 -11.04 -1.82 -0.13
C GLU A 33 -9.88 -2.82 -0.08
N ILE A 34 -9.02 -2.84 -1.10
CA ILE A 34 -7.86 -3.74 -1.19
C ILE A 34 -6.61 -3.07 -0.63
N TYR A 35 -6.23 -1.88 -1.13
CA TYR A 35 -4.92 -1.32 -0.80
C TYR A 35 -4.84 -0.74 0.62
N LEU A 36 -5.93 -0.15 1.15
CA LEU A 36 -5.90 0.42 2.50
C LEU A 36 -5.61 -0.62 3.60
N PRO A 37 -6.28 -1.78 3.65
CA PRO A 37 -5.97 -2.79 4.67
C PRO A 37 -4.58 -3.41 4.47
N VAL A 38 -4.10 -3.52 3.22
CA VAL A 38 -2.72 -3.98 2.96
C VAL A 38 -1.70 -2.99 3.51
N LEU A 39 -1.85 -1.68 3.22
CA LEU A 39 -0.97 -0.63 3.73
C LEU A 39 -0.98 -0.56 5.26
N SER A 40 -2.15 -0.72 5.89
CA SER A 40 -2.27 -0.71 7.35
C SER A 40 -1.50 -1.85 8.01
N GLU A 41 -1.49 -3.05 7.43
CA GLU A 41 -0.68 -4.16 7.96
C GLU A 41 0.81 -4.00 7.65
N LEU A 42 1.18 -3.42 6.50
CA LEU A 42 2.58 -3.10 6.18
C LEU A 42 3.17 -2.11 7.18
N GLU A 43 2.39 -1.12 7.62
CA GLU A 43 2.79 -0.18 8.67
C GLU A 43 3.10 -0.88 10.00
N GLN A 44 2.31 -1.89 10.38
CA GLN A 44 2.57 -2.72 11.57
C GLN A 44 3.87 -3.54 11.47
N LEU A 45 4.35 -3.78 10.25
CA LEU A 45 5.60 -4.48 9.95
C LEU A 45 6.77 -3.49 9.74
N GLY A 46 6.58 -2.21 10.00
CA GLY A 46 7.60 -1.17 9.89
C GLY A 46 7.81 -0.62 8.48
N ILE A 47 6.92 -0.93 7.52
CA ILE A 47 6.96 -0.36 6.16
C ILE A 47 5.94 0.77 6.09
N THR A 48 6.43 2.00 6.12
CA THR A 48 5.60 3.21 6.06
C THR A 48 5.96 4.08 4.85
N PHE A 49 5.02 4.91 4.45
CA PHE A 49 5.20 5.90 3.38
C PHE A 49 5.15 7.30 3.98
N GLU A 50 6.19 8.10 3.72
CA GLU A 50 6.21 9.52 4.08
C GLU A 50 5.81 10.36 2.85
N GLU A 51 4.62 10.94 2.87
CA GLU A 51 4.21 11.91 1.85
C GLU A 51 4.73 13.30 2.22
N LYS A 52 5.44 13.94 1.28
CA LYS A 52 5.94 15.31 1.42
C LYS A 52 5.36 16.17 0.31
N LYS A 53 4.83 17.34 0.68
CA LYS A 53 4.32 18.35 -0.27
C LYS A 53 5.23 19.55 -0.21
N TYR A 54 5.79 19.91 -1.35
CA TYR A 54 6.61 21.10 -1.50
C TYR A 54 5.82 22.14 -2.30
N PRO A 55 5.84 23.41 -1.89
CA PRO A 55 5.27 24.46 -2.72
C PRO A 55 6.11 24.64 -3.98
N LEU A 56 5.50 25.07 -5.08
CA LEU A 56 6.16 25.23 -6.39
C LEU A 56 7.43 26.09 -6.32
N TYR A 57 7.41 27.18 -5.54
CA TYR A 57 8.56 28.06 -5.34
C TYR A 57 9.73 27.38 -4.61
N PHE A 58 9.52 26.26 -3.91
CA PHE A 58 10.59 25.51 -3.24
C PHE A 58 11.52 24.80 -4.24
N ILE A 59 11.01 24.46 -5.43
CA ILE A 59 11.77 23.77 -6.49
C ILE A 59 12.79 24.72 -7.14
N GLU A 60 12.49 26.03 -7.18
CA GLU A 60 13.39 27.05 -7.74
C GLU A 60 14.66 27.27 -6.91
N PHE A 61 14.66 26.91 -5.63
CA PHE A 61 15.84 27.01 -4.75
C PHE A 61 16.73 25.75 -4.75
N LEU A 62 16.31 24.69 -5.44
CA LEU A 62 17.06 23.42 -5.55
C LEU A 62 17.77 23.26 -6.91
N ASN A 63 17.60 24.22 -7.82
CA ASN A 63 18.38 24.36 -9.05
C ASN A 63 19.42 25.48 -8.91
#